data_AF-A0A924QJ34-F1
#
_entry.id   AF-A0A924QJ34-F1
#
_cell.length_a   1.000
_cell.length_b   1.000
_cell.length_c   1.000
_cell.angle_alpha   90.00
_cell.angle_beta   90.00
_cell.angle_gamma   90.00
#
_symmetry.space_group_name_H-M   'P 1'
#
loop_
_entity.id
_entity.type
_entity.pdbx_description
1 polymer ?
#
loop_
_entity_poly.entity_id
_entity_poly.type
_entity_poly.pdbx_seq_one_letter_code
_entity_poly.pdbx_strand_id
1 'polypeptide(L)' 'MRTTINLDDDLLACASMLTGITDRTPLIRESLKAIIARESARRLALLGGSMPELQLTPRRRPEPELSTEPDTKV' A
#
# COMPACT_ATOMS: atom_id res chain seq x y z
N MET A 1 7.40 23.08 8.74
CA MET A 1 8.54 23.27 9.67
C MET A 1 9.82 23.34 8.84
N ARG A 2 10.76 24.23 9.19
CA ARG A 2 12.08 24.30 8.55
C ARG A 2 13.12 23.76 9.53
N THR A 3 13.93 22.81 9.07
CA THR A 3 14.93 22.13 9.90
C THR A 3 16.18 21.91 9.05
N THR A 4 17.35 22.07 9.67
CA THR A 4 18.64 21.79 9.04
C THR A 4 19.17 20.47 9.58
N ILE A 5 19.49 19.54 8.68
CA ILE A 5 20.01 18.21 9.02
C ILE A 5 21.17 17.88 8.10
N ASN A 6 22.20 17.22 8.64
CA ASN A 6 23.30 16.67 7.84
C ASN A 6 22.88 15.31 7.28
N LEU A 7 23.06 15.11 5.97
CA LEU A 7 22.85 13.82 5.31
C LEU A 7 24.08 13.49 4.46
N ASP A 8 24.27 12.20 4.27
CA ASP A 8 25.19 11.64 3.28
C ASP A 8 24.69 11.94 1.85
N ASP A 9 25.55 12.56 1.04
CA ASP A 9 25.23 12.97 -0.32
C ASP A 9 25.21 11.77 -1.30
N ASP A 10 25.99 10.72 -1.05
CA ASP A 10 25.99 9.51 -1.88
C ASP A 10 24.66 8.75 -1.71
N LEU A 11 24.16 8.71 -0.47
CA LEU A 11 22.86 8.14 -0.15
C LEU A 11 21.71 8.91 -0.84
N LEU A 12 21.78 10.24 -0.83
CA LEU A 12 20.80 11.10 -1.50
C LEU A 12 20.86 10.91 -3.02
N ALA A 13 22.05 10.86 -3.61
CA ALA A 13 22.22 10.62 -5.04
C ALA A 13 21.64 9.26 -5.45
N CYS A 14 21.94 8.20 -4.70
CA CYS A 14 21.36 6.88 -4.95
C CYS A 14 19.84 6.88 -4.83
N ALA A 15 19.30 7.50 -3.78
CA ALA A 15 17.86 7.57 -3.58
C ALA A 15 17.16 8.38 -4.68
N SER A 16 17.74 9.50 -5.12
CA SER A 16 17.25 10.28 -6.26
C SER A 16 17.28 9.51 -7.56
N MET A 17 18.37 8.78 -7.85
CA MET A 17 18.46 7.94 -9.06
C MET A 17 17.41 6.82 -9.07
N LEU A 18 17.18 6.16 -7.92
CA LEU A 18 16.25 5.03 -7.83
C LEU A 18 14.78 5.47 -7.81
N THR A 19 14.46 6.61 -7.20
CA THR A 19 13.08 7.09 -7.04
C THR A 19 12.65 8.07 -8.13
N GLY A 20 13.60 8.66 -8.86
CA GLY A 20 13.36 9.75 -9.80
C GLY A 20 13.07 11.10 -9.14
N ILE A 21 13.13 11.19 -7.81
CA ILE A 21 12.86 12.44 -7.08
C ILE A 21 14.15 13.25 -6.98
N THR A 22 14.20 14.38 -7.67
CA THR A 22 15.36 15.29 -7.70
C THR A 22 15.40 16.24 -6.51
N ASP A 23 14.24 16.60 -5.98
CA ASP A 23 14.13 17.58 -4.90
C ASP A 23 14.34 16.91 -3.53
N ARG A 24 15.21 17.48 -2.70
CA ARG A 24 15.60 16.93 -1.39
C ARG A 24 14.42 16.84 -0.41
N THR A 25 13.53 17.83 -0.39
CA THR A 25 12.38 17.88 0.51
C THR A 25 11.37 16.75 0.26
N PRO A 26 10.83 16.55 -0.96
CA PRO A 26 9.94 15.43 -1.23
C PRO A 26 10.64 14.08 -1.07
N LEU A 27 11.93 13.98 -1.42
CA LEU A 27 12.68 12.73 -1.23
C LEU A 27 12.76 12.33 0.25
N ILE A 28 13.05 13.28 1.14
CA ILE A 28 13.06 13.04 2.60
C ILE A 28 11.66 12.73 3.12
N ARG A 29 10.63 13.42 2.61
CA ARG A 29 9.25 13.15 3.01
C ARG A 29 8.81 11.74 2.64
N GLU A 30 9.14 11.29 1.42
CA GLU A 30 8.82 9.94 0.95
C GLU A 30 9.65 8.88 1.68
N SER A 31 10.91 9.16 2.04
CA SER A 31 11.71 8.21 2.82
C SER A 31 11.10 7.94 4.20
N LEU A 32 10.61 8.99 4.88
CA LEU A 32 9.93 8.85 6.17
C LEU A 32 8.62 8.06 6.03
N LYS A 33 7.82 8.34 5.00
CA LYS A 33 6.60 7.57 4.71
C LYS A 33 6.92 6.09 4.44
N ALA A 34 7.96 5.80 3.68
CA ALA A 34 8.38 4.44 3.37
C ALA A 34 8.81 3.68 4.63
N ILE A 35 9.55 4.33 5.55
CA ILE A 35 9.94 3.73 6.85
C ILE A 35 8.70 3.43 7.70
N ILE A 36 7.76 4.36 7.80
CA ILE A 36 6.50 4.17 8.53
C ILE A 36 5.70 3.02 7.92
N ALA A 37 5.57 2.98 6.59
CA ALA A 37 4.85 1.92 5.90
C ALA A 37 5.49 0.54 6.15
N ARG A 38 6.83 0.45 6.08
CA ARG A 38 7.58 -0.79 6.35
C ARG A 38 7.32 -1.31 7.76
N GLU A 39 7.38 -0.43 8.76
CA GLU A 39 7.19 -0.82 10.16
C GLU A 39 5.72 -1.14 10.47
N SER A 40 4.79 -0.40 9.84
CA SER A 40 3.36 -0.69 9.94
C SER A 40 3.04 -2.05 9.35
N ALA A 41 3.60 -2.39 8.17
CA ALA A 41 3.46 -3.71 7.56
C ALA A 41 4.03 -4.82 8.47
N ARG A 42 5.20 -4.60 9.09
CA ARG A 42 5.78 -5.54 10.07
C ARG A 42 4.82 -5.79 11.24
N ARG A 43 4.27 -4.72 11.83
CA ARG A 43 3.32 -4.81 12.95
C ARG A 43 2.02 -5.51 12.55
N LEU A 44 1.48 -5.19 11.38
CA LEU A 44 0.29 -5.84 10.85
C LEU A 44 0.52 -7.32 10.56
N ALA A 45 1.69 -7.71 10.03
CA ALA A 45 2.04 -9.11 9.83
C ALA A 45 2.09 -9.89 11.15
N LEU A 46 2.58 -9.27 12.23
CA LEU A 46 2.54 -9.87 13.57
C LEU A 46 1.10 -10.05 14.08
N LEU A 47 0.18 -9.14 13.74
CA LEU A 47 -1.25 -9.27 14.08
C LEU A 47 -1.95 -10.32 13.22
N GLY A 48 -1.68 -10.40 11.91
CA GLY A 48 -2.19 -11.46 11.03
C GLY A 48 -1.65 -12.84 11.40
N GLY A 49 -0.46 -12.90 12.00
CA GLY A 49 0.10 -14.10 12.62
C GLY A 49 -0.48 -14.46 13.99
N SER A 50 -1.29 -13.59 14.60
CA SER A 50 -1.93 -13.87 15.90
C SER A 50 -3.21 -14.72 15.77
N MET A 51 -3.83 -14.76 14.59
CA MET A 51 -5.02 -15.57 14.31
C MET A 51 -4.78 -16.49 13.09
N PRO A 52 -3.87 -17.49 13.19
CA PRO A 52 -3.57 -18.41 12.09
C PRO A 52 -4.76 -19.27 11.67
N GLU A 53 -5.75 -19.45 12.56
CA GLU A 53 -6.99 -20.22 12.30
C GLU A 53 -8.17 -19.34 11.86
N LEU A 54 -7.94 -18.05 11.55
CA LEU A 54 -9.02 -17.16 11.12
C LEU A 54 -9.68 -17.68 9.84
N GLN A 55 -10.93 -18.11 9.93
CA GLN A 55 -11.71 -18.49 8.76
C GLN A 55 -12.14 -17.23 7.99
N LEU A 56 -11.82 -17.18 6.69
CA LEU A 56 -12.22 -16.09 5.81
C LEU A 56 -13.74 -16.03 5.69
N THR A 57 -14.34 -14.86 5.91
CA THR A 57 -15.76 -14.66 5.65
C THR A 57 -16.05 -14.77 4.14
N PRO A 58 -17.16 -15.41 3.73
CA PRO A 58 -17.54 -15.51 2.32
C PRO A 58 -17.63 -14.12 1.68
N ARG A 59 -17.01 -13.93 0.51
CA ARG A 59 -17.18 -12.70 -0.27
C ARG A 59 -18.62 -12.64 -0.79
N ARG A 60 -19.31 -11.53 -0.57
CA ARG A 60 -20.62 -11.27 -1.18
C ARG A 60 -20.45 -11.26 -2.71
N ARG A 61 -20.93 -12.30 -3.38
CA ARG A 61 -21.03 -12.33 -4.85
C ARG A 61 -22.34 -11.63 -5.22
N PRO A 62 -22.35 -10.71 -6.21
CA PRO A 62 -23.62 -10.27 -6.78
C PRO A 62 -24.39 -11.50 -7.27
N GLU A 63 -25.69 -11.52 -7.00
CA GLU A 63 -26.56 -12.57 -7.52
C GLU A 63 -26.40 -12.61 -9.04
N PRO A 64 -26.15 -13.78 -9.66
CA PRO A 64 -26.06 -13.85 -11.10
C PRO A 64 -27.34 -13.23 -11.64
N GLU A 65 -27.20 -12.16 -12.43
CA GLU A 65 -28.31 -11.55 -13.15
C GLU A 65 -28.95 -12.66 -13.96
N LEU A 66 -30.04 -13.22 -13.44
CA LEU A 66 -30.85 -14.18 -14.17
C LEU A 66 -31.23 -13.45 -15.45
N SER A 67 -30.72 -13.95 -16.57
CA SER A 67 -31.26 -13.69 -17.89
C SER A 67 -32.72 -14.10 -17.84
N THR A 68 -33.60 -13.18 -17.43
CA THR A 68 -34.99 -13.20 -17.85
C THR A 68 -34.97 -13.01 -19.35
N GLU A 69 -34.77 -14.11 -20.07
CA GLU A 69 -35.32 -14.23 -21.41
C GLU A 69 -36.85 -14.09 -21.25
N PRO A 70 -37.49 -13.09 -21.86
CA PRO A 70 -38.93 -13.03 -21.89
C PRO A 70 -39.41 -14.12 -22.85
N ASP A 71 -39.70 -15.28 -22.29
CA ASP A 71 -40.43 -16.33 -22.98
C ASP A 71 -41.84 -15.82 -23.33
N THR A 72 -42.21 -16.03 -24.60
CA THR A 72 -43.58 -16.06 -25.14
C THR A 72 -44.25 -14.73 -25.53
N LYS A 73 -44.24 -14.45 -26.85
CA LYS A 73 -45.47 -14.21 -27.64
C LYS A 73 -45.33 -14.86 -29.03
N VAL A 74 -46.00 -15.99 -29.23
CA VAL A 74 -46.49 -16.50 -30.53
C VAL A 74 -48.00 -16.58 -30.42
#